data_AF-A0A3A9JAV1-F1
#
_entry.id   AF-A0A3A9JAV1-F1
#
_cell.length_a   1.000
_cell.length_b   1.000
_cell.length_c   1.000
_cell.angle_alpha   90.00
_cell.angle_beta   90.00
_cell.angle_gamma   90.00
#
_symmetry.space_group_name_H-M   'P 1'
#
loop_
_entity.id
_entity.type
_entity.pdbx_description
1 polymer ?
#
loop_
_entity_poly.entity_id
_entity_poly.type
_entity_poly.pdbx_seq_one_letter_code
_entity_poly.pdbx_strand_id
1 'polypeptide(L)' 'MPLPHVPHLLAADGPWTIWCYRGATVRSWGKTNRLVLPGHPLDGTYLSHHETWFPLIDRWLDHGDLPPPA' A
#
# COMPACT_ATOMS: atom_id res chain seq x y z
N MET A 1 -18.45 -10.08 10.71
CA MET A 1 -17.23 -9.27 10.54
C MET A 1 -16.67 -9.61 9.17
N PRO A 2 -16.43 -8.64 8.27
CA PRO A 2 -15.66 -8.92 7.07
C PRO A 2 -14.26 -9.41 7.49
N LEU A 3 -13.73 -10.41 6.78
CA LEU A 3 -12.39 -10.92 7.04
C LEU A 3 -11.37 -9.79 6.89
N PRO A 4 -10.36 -9.69 7.76
CA PRO A 4 -9.29 -8.72 7.57
C PRO A 4 -8.65 -8.96 6.20
N HIS A 5 -8.48 -7.88 5.42
CA HIS A 5 -7.74 -7.98 4.17
C HIS A 5 -6.29 -8.34 4.50
N VAL A 6 -5.75 -9.35 3.83
CA VAL A 6 -4.38 -9.85 4.07
C VAL A 6 -3.52 -9.44 2.87
N PRO A 7 -2.35 -8.80 3.09
CA PRO A 7 -1.41 -8.54 2.01
C PRO A 7 -0.78 -9.84 1.52
N HIS A 8 -0.70 -9.98 0.20
CA HIS A 8 -0.13 -11.15 -0.46
C HIS A 8 1.17 -10.76 -1.16
N LEU A 9 2.23 -11.54 -0.97
CA LEU A 9 3.45 -11.38 -1.75
C LEU A 9 3.17 -11.80 -3.20
N LEU A 10 3.40 -10.89 -4.15
CA LEU A 10 3.18 -11.12 -5.57
C LEU A 10 4.46 -11.60 -6.25
N ALA A 11 5.57 -10.89 -6.01
CA ALA A 11 6.86 -11.19 -6.62
C ALA A 11 8.03 -10.55 -5.87
N ALA A 12 9.24 -11.01 -6.19
CA ALA A 12 10.48 -10.30 -5.91
C ALA A 12 11.12 -9.92 -7.26
N ASP A 13 11.43 -8.63 -7.44
CA ASP A 13 12.05 -8.06 -8.63
C ASP A 13 13.37 -7.39 -8.24
N GLY A 14 14.45 -8.16 -8.30
CA GLY A 14 15.76 -7.74 -7.78
C GLY A 14 15.67 -7.35 -6.30
N PRO A 15 16.01 -6.11 -5.92
CA PRO A 15 15.93 -5.66 -4.52
C PRO A 15 14.49 -5.34 -4.05
N TRP A 16 13.52 -5.34 -4.96
CA TRP A 16 12.13 -5.00 -4.66
C TRP A 16 11.31 -6.22 -4.28
N THR A 17 10.60 -6.13 -3.15
CA THR A 17 9.52 -7.03 -2.77
C THR A 17 8.19 -6.39 -3.15
N ILE A 18 7.37 -7.09 -3.94
CA ILE A 18 6.11 -6.56 -4.47
C ILE A 18 4.95 -7.23 -3.75
N TRP A 19 4.15 -6.43 -3.05
CA TRP A 19 2.95 -6.88 -2.33
C TRP A 19 1.70 -6.46 -3.09
N CYS A 20 0.69 -7.30 -3.08
CA CYS A 20 -0.66 -7.00 -3.55
C CYS A 20 -1.59 -6.89 -2.35
N TYR A 21 -2.38 -5.83 -2.31
CA TYR A 21 -3.36 -5.58 -1.24
C TYR A 21 -4.59 -4.86 -1.78
N ARG A 22 -5.75 -5.50 -1.73
CA ARG A 22 -7.05 -4.93 -2.20
C ARG A 22 -6.99 -4.31 -3.62
N GLY A 23 -6.21 -4.90 -4.52
CA GLY A 23 -6.01 -4.39 -5.89
C GLY A 23 -4.93 -3.31 -6.01
N ALA A 24 -4.38 -2.81 -4.89
CA ALA A 24 -3.19 -1.98 -4.87
C ALA A 24 -1.93 -2.85 -4.97
N THR A 25 -0.86 -2.25 -5.50
CA THR A 25 0.49 -2.82 -5.47
C THR A 25 1.40 -1.96 -4.62
N VAL A 26 2.10 -2.58 -3.66
CA VAL A 26 3.08 -1.91 -2.81
C VAL A 26 4.46 -2.48 -3.11
N ARG A 27 5.34 -1.64 -3.66
CA ARG A 27 6.73 -2.02 -3.96
C ARG A 27 7.61 -1.62 -2.79
N SER A 28 8.26 -2.57 -2.15
CA SER A 28 9.05 -2.40 -0.94
C SER A 28 10.52 -2.72 -1.20
N TRP A 29 11.42 -1.79 -0.90
CA TRP A 29 12.86 -2.03 -0.85
C TRP A 29 13.48 -1.29 0.33
N GLY A 30 13.81 -2.02 1.40
CA GLY A 30 14.33 -1.43 2.63
C GLY A 30 13.38 -0.39 3.22
N LYS A 31 13.82 0.87 3.27
CA LYS A 31 13.02 2.03 3.75
C LYS A 31 12.25 2.74 2.62
N THR A 32 12.33 2.27 1.38
CA THR A 32 11.68 2.89 0.23
C THR A 32 10.48 2.04 -0.17
N ASN A 33 9.28 2.52 0.13
CA ASN A 33 8.05 1.78 -0.13
C ASN A 33 7.10 2.61 -0.97
N ARG A 34 6.84 2.19 -2.20
CA ARG A 34 6.03 2.92 -3.17
C ARG A 34 4.64 2.31 -3.31
N LEU A 35 3.60 3.14 -3.28
CA LEU A 35 2.24 2.74 -3.64
C LEU A 35 2.02 2.84 -5.15
N VAL A 36 1.33 1.85 -5.70
CA VAL A 36 0.72 1.88 -7.04
C VAL A 36 -0.75 1.53 -6.87
N LEU A 37 -1.61 2.55 -6.91
CA LEU A 37 -3.05 2.41 -6.82
C LEU A 37 -3.71 3.58 -7.57
N PRO A 38 -4.10 3.37 -8.84
CA PRO A 38 -4.71 4.41 -9.64
C PRO A 38 -5.94 5.02 -8.96
N GLY A 39 -5.99 6.35 -8.89
CA GLY A 39 -7.07 7.09 -8.23
C GLY A 39 -6.87 7.32 -6.73
N HIS A 40 -5.85 6.74 -6.11
CA HIS A 40 -5.47 7.07 -4.73
C HIS A 40 -4.64 8.36 -4.68
N PRO A 41 -4.87 9.30 -3.75
CA PRO A 41 -4.13 10.56 -3.71
C PRO A 41 -2.62 10.41 -3.48
N LEU A 42 -2.21 9.32 -2.83
CA LEU A 42 -0.80 8.96 -2.60
C LEU A 42 -0.22 8.01 -3.66
N ASP A 43 -0.92 7.79 -4.77
CA ASP A 43 -0.39 6.97 -5.86
C ASP A 43 0.99 7.47 -6.34
N GLY A 44 1.93 6.56 -6.48
CA GLY A 44 3.30 6.85 -6.90
C GLY A 44 4.21 7.45 -5.83
N THR A 45 3.70 7.78 -4.64
CA THR A 45 4.49 8.36 -3.54
C THR A 45 5.20 7.29 -2.69
N TYR A 46 6.08 7.71 -1.78
CA TYR A 46 6.96 6.84 -1.01
C TYR A 46 6.79 7.02 0.51
N LEU A 47 6.78 5.91 1.24
CA LEU A 47 6.80 5.85 2.71
C LEU A 47 7.94 4.98 3.22
N SER A 48 8.28 5.17 4.50
CA SER A 48 9.39 4.50 5.18
C SER A 48 9.15 3.01 5.45
N HIS A 49 7.89 2.58 5.59
CA HIS A 49 7.51 1.19 5.84
C HIS A 49 6.34 0.78 4.93
N HIS A 50 6.39 -0.43 4.36
CA HIS A 50 5.32 -0.93 3.49
C HIS A 50 4.01 -1.17 4.25
N GLU A 51 4.10 -1.58 5.52
CA GLU A 51 2.94 -1.85 6.38
C GLU A 51 2.07 -0.61 6.60
N THR A 52 2.65 0.59 6.51
CA THR A 52 1.91 1.86 6.58
C THR A 52 0.95 2.04 5.40
N TRP A 53 1.18 1.37 4.26
CA TRP A 53 0.30 1.49 3.11
C TRP A 53 -1.05 0.80 3.32
N PHE A 54 -1.09 -0.34 4.01
CA PHE A 54 -2.31 -1.14 4.15
C PHE A 54 -3.48 -0.38 4.82
N PRO A 55 -3.30 0.29 5.98
CA PRO A 55 -4.38 1.07 6.58
C PRO A 55 -4.77 2.31 5.76
N LEU A 56 -3.85 2.87 4.97
CA LEU A 56 -4.15 4.00 4.06
C LEU A 56 -5.01 3.54 2.87
N ILE A 57 -4.68 2.38 2.31
CA ILE A 57 -5.46 1.75 1.25
C ILE A 57 -6.86 1.39 1.76
N ASP A 58 -6.97 0.79 2.94
CA ASP A 58 -8.26 0.48 3.56
C ASP A 58 -9.12 1.74 3.71
N ARG A 59 -8.56 2.75 4.35
CA ARG A 59 -9.27 4.00 4.61
C ARG A 59 -9.74 4.68 3.32
N TRP A 60 -8.88 4.75 2.30
CA TRP A 60 -9.26 5.33 1.03
C TRP A 60 -10.36 4.53 0.32
N LEU A 61 -10.24 3.21 0.26
CA LEU A 61 -11.22 2.36 -0.43
C LEU A 61 -12.56 2.30 0.31
N ASP A 62 -12.55 2.37 1.64
CA ASP A 62 -13.75 2.23 2.48
C ASP A 62 -14.45 3.58 2.74
N HIS A 63 -13.69 4.68 2.82
CA HIS A 63 -14.22 5.99 3.22
C HIS A 63 -13.96 7.12 2.23
N GLY A 64 -13.06 6.92 1.24
CA GLY A 64 -12.71 7.98 0.29
C GLY A 64 -11.94 9.14 0.91
N ASP A 65 -11.28 8.92 2.06
CA ASP A 65 -10.48 9.93 2.74
C ASP A 65 -9.09 9.40 3.11
N LEU A 66 -8.21 10.31 3.52
CA LEU A 66 -6.88 10.01 4.03
C LEU A 66 -6.73 10.61 5.43
N PRO A 67 -5.93 10.00 6.32
CA PRO A 67 -5.65 10.62 7.60
C PRO A 67 -4.88 11.93 7.38
N PRO A 68 -5.06 12.94 8.25
CA PRO A 68 -4.28 14.17 8.17
C PRO A 68 -2.78 13.84 8.25
N PRO A 69 -1.92 14.57 7.52
CA PRO A 69 -0.47 14.39 7.62
C PRO A 69 -0.05 14.63 9.08
N ALA A 70 0.69 13.66 9.64
CA ALA A 70 1.27 13.75 10.99
C ALA A 70 2.41 14.77 11.04
#